data_AF-A0A1M7MB55-F1
#
_entry.id   AF-A0A1M7MB55-F1
#
_cell.length_a   1.000
_cell.length_b   1.000
_cell.length_c   1.000
_cell.angle_alpha   90.00
_cell.angle_beta   90.00
_cell.angle_gamma   90.00
#
_symmetry.space_group_name_H-M   'P 1'
#
loop_
_entity.id
_entity.type
_entity.pdbx_description
1 polymer ?
#
loop_
_entity_poly.entity_id
_entity_poly.type
_entity_poly.pdbx_seq_one_letter_code
_entity_poly.pdbx_strand_id
1 'polypeptide(L)' 'MLCKGCCKKVYPSGMILNMGVGRHAYMLEFGRKASMNRLVDIFSSCETSEFATVKEQYEYFKQWIKSLEEQ' A
#
# COMPACT_ATOMS: atom_id res chain seq x y z
N MET A 1 -5.24 -3.10 -18.26
CA MET A 1 -5.95 -2.73 -17.01
C MET A 1 -4.87 -2.44 -15.98
N LEU A 2 -4.74 -1.19 -15.54
CA LEU A 2 -3.69 -0.74 -14.62
C LEU A 2 -4.36 -0.38 -13.31
N CYS A 3 -4.07 -1.11 -12.22
CA CYS A 3 -4.82 -0.94 -10.99
C CYS A 3 -3.93 -0.63 -9.78
N LYS A 4 -4.51 0.01 -8.75
CA LYS A 4 -3.79 0.44 -7.55
C LYS A 4 -3.16 -0.72 -6.77
N GLY A 5 -3.67 -1.94 -6.91
CA GLY A 5 -3.08 -3.14 -6.31
C GLY A 5 -1.68 -3.50 -6.83
N CYS A 6 -1.29 -2.98 -8.00
CA CYS A 6 0.05 -3.17 -8.55
C CYS A 6 1.02 -2.05 -8.17
N CYS A 7 0.58 -0.97 -7.53
CA CYS A 7 1.47 0.16 -7.25
C CYS A 7 2.45 -0.14 -6.10
N LYS A 8 3.71 0.29 -6.22
CA LYS A 8 4.80 0.07 -5.26
C LYS A 8 4.47 0.42 -3.80
N LYS A 9 3.80 1.54 -3.62
CA LYS A 9 3.46 2.11 -2.30
C LYS A 9 2.10 1.64 -1.77
N VAL A 10 1.41 0.72 -2.44
CA VAL A 10 0.11 0.21 -1.99
C VAL A 10 0.32 -1.14 -1.33
N TYR A 11 -0.08 -1.27 -0.07
CA TYR A 11 0.07 -2.51 0.68
C TYR A 11 -1.07 -2.71 1.69
N PRO A 12 -1.60 -3.93 1.84
CA PRO A 12 -2.65 -4.21 2.81
C PRO A 12 -2.05 -4.43 4.21
N SER A 13 -2.74 -3.98 5.26
CA SER A 13 -2.42 -4.41 6.62
C SER A 13 -3.13 -5.72 6.98
N GLY A 14 -2.63 -6.45 7.99
CA GLY A 14 -3.33 -7.64 8.49
C GLY A 14 -4.76 -7.33 8.94
N MET A 15 -5.00 -6.15 9.50
CA MET A 15 -6.35 -5.70 9.88
C MET A 15 -7.25 -5.49 8.65
N ILE A 16 -6.80 -4.77 7.62
CA ILE A 16 -7.67 -4.45 6.46
C ILE A 16 -8.03 -5.69 5.65
N LEU A 17 -7.16 -6.71 5.64
CA LEU A 17 -7.46 -8.01 5.03
C LEU A 17 -8.62 -8.74 5.73
N ASN A 18 -8.80 -8.50 7.02
CA ASN A 18 -9.89 -9.05 7.82
C ASN A 18 -11.13 -8.14 7.87
N MET A 19 -11.09 -6.98 7.21
CA MET A 19 -12.22 -6.06 7.14
C MET A 19 -12.91 -6.09 5.77
N GLY A 20 -14.23 -6.32 5.78
CA GLY A 20 -15.05 -6.35 4.58
C GLY A 20 -14.62 -7.44 3.60
N VAL A 21 -14.49 -7.09 2.32
CA VAL A 21 -14.15 -8.02 1.23
C VAL A 21 -12.68 -7.95 0.78
N GLY A 22 -11.80 -7.32 1.57
CA GLY A 22 -10.37 -7.21 1.24
C GLY A 22 -10.05 -6.36 0.01
N ARG A 23 -10.97 -5.46 -0.39
CA ARG A 23 -10.85 -4.62 -1.60
C ARG A 23 -9.97 -3.37 -1.43
N HIS A 24 -9.66 -3.00 -0.19
CA HIS A 24 -8.91 -1.78 0.09
C HIS A 24 -7.54 -2.07 0.66
N ALA A 25 -6.58 -1.22 0.31
CA ALA A 25 -5.22 -1.23 0.82
C ALA A 25 -4.76 0.20 1.12
N TYR A 26 -3.69 0.35 1.91
CA TYR A 26 -3.17 1.67 2.23
C TYR A 26 -2.17 2.13 1.18
N MET A 27 -2.26 3.40 0.79
CA MET A 27 -1.17 4.10 0.12
C MET A 27 -0.18 4.61 1.16
N LEU A 28 0.95 3.91 1.27
CA LEU A 28 2.02 4.15 2.24
C LEU A 28 2.89 5.36 1.87
N GLU A 29 3.39 6.03 2.90
CA GLU A 29 4.24 7.21 2.82
C GLU A 29 5.24 7.15 3.98
N PHE A 30 6.54 7.30 3.69
CA PHE A 30 7.59 7.21 4.71
C PHE A 30 7.43 8.28 5.79
N GLY A 31 7.71 7.91 7.05
CA GLY A 31 7.53 8.79 8.21
C GLY A 31 6.06 9.09 8.53
N ARG A 32 5.11 8.39 7.92
CA ARG A 32 3.67 8.58 8.14
C ARG A 32 2.96 7.27 8.45
N LYS A 33 2.34 7.21 9.62
CA LYS A 33 1.51 6.07 10.04
C LYS A 33 0.34 5.85 9.07
N ALA A 34 -0.09 4.59 8.95
CA ALA A 34 -1.23 4.22 8.12
C ALA A 34 -2.49 4.96 8.59
N SER A 35 -3.29 5.46 7.65
CA SER A 35 -4.49 6.26 7.92
C SER A 35 -5.62 5.88 7.00
N MET A 36 -6.85 5.84 7.54
CA MET A 36 -8.08 5.58 6.78
C MET A 36 -8.26 6.51 5.57
N ASN A 37 -7.79 7.77 5.67
CA ASN A 37 -7.87 8.74 4.58
C ASN A 37 -6.93 8.41 3.39
N ARG A 38 -6.11 7.36 3.52
CA ARG A 38 -5.21 6.88 2.46
C ARG A 38 -5.55 5.47 1.99
N LEU A 39 -6.74 4.97 2.32
CA LEU A 39 -7.24 3.76 1.71
C LEU A 39 -7.53 4.00 0.23
N VAL A 40 -7.10 3.06 -0.59
CA VAL A 40 -7.40 3.02 -2.02
C VAL A 40 -8.11 1.72 -2.35
N ASP A 41 -9.06 1.78 -3.27
CA ASP A 41 -9.60 0.58 -3.91
C ASP A 41 -8.53 0.02 -4.87
N ILE A 42 -8.14 -1.23 -4.64
CA ILE A 42 -7.07 -1.89 -5.41
C ILE A 42 -7.38 -2.00 -6.91
N PHE A 43 -8.65 -1.88 -7.32
CA PHE A 43 -9.06 -1.88 -8.72
C PHE A 43 -9.12 -0.48 -9.37
N SER A 44 -8.90 0.60 -8.60
CA SER A 44 -8.80 1.95 -9.15
C SER A 44 -7.59 2.10 -10.07
N SER A 45 -7.62 3.06 -11.00
CA SER A 45 -6.53 3.25 -11.96
C SER A 45 -5.18 3.59 -11.31
N CYS A 46 -4.08 3.10 -11.89
CA CYS A 46 -2.69 3.40 -11.50
C CYS A 46 -1.87 3.78 -12.74
N GLU A 47 -0.89 4.65 -12.59
CA GLU A 47 0.05 4.99 -13.67
C GLU A 47 1.08 3.87 -13.86
N THR A 48 1.58 3.68 -15.08
CA THR A 48 2.60 2.65 -15.36
C THR A 48 3.90 2.88 -14.61
N SER A 49 4.23 4.13 -14.30
CA SER A 49 5.38 4.56 -13.51
C SER A 49 5.30 4.11 -12.04
N GLU A 50 4.10 3.81 -11.53
CA GLU A 50 3.90 3.43 -10.14
C GLU A 50 4.00 1.92 -9.90
N PHE A 51 4.16 1.10 -10.95
CA PHE A 51 4.13 -0.36 -10.83
C PHE A 51 5.32 -0.95 -10.09
N ALA A 52 5.02 -2.07 -9.46
CA ALA A 52 5.98 -2.86 -8.74
C ALA A 52 5.59 -4.33 -8.78
N THR A 53 6.61 -5.18 -8.77
CA THR A 53 6.47 -6.59 -8.42
C THR A 53 6.02 -6.74 -6.97
N VAL A 54 5.46 -7.90 -6.63
CA VAL A 54 5.11 -8.24 -5.23
C VAL A 54 6.31 -8.10 -4.29
N LYS A 55 7.51 -8.47 -4.77
CA LYS A 55 8.76 -8.31 -4.01
C LYS A 55 9.05 -6.84 -3.71
N GLU A 56 8.93 -5.96 -4.71
CA GLU A 56 9.18 -4.53 -4.53
C GLU A 56 8.15 -3.86 -3.61
N GLN A 57 6.88 -4.27 -3.66
CA GLN A 57 5.86 -3.80 -2.72
C GLN A 57 6.20 -4.23 -1.28
N TYR A 58 6.62 -5.48 -1.10
CA TYR A 58 7.04 -5.99 0.21
C TYR A 58 8.30 -5.29 0.75
N GLU A 59 9.31 -5.05 -0.09
CA GLU A 59 10.48 -4.27 0.29
C GLU A 59 10.13 -2.82 0.66
N TYR A 60 9.24 -2.18 -0.10
CA TYR A 60 8.75 -0.83 0.22
C TYR A 60 8.01 -0.81 1.56
N PHE A 61 7.15 -1.81 1.82
CA PHE A 61 6.47 -1.96 3.11
C PHE A 61 7.47 -2.10 4.27
N LYS A 62 8.52 -2.91 4.13
CA LYS A 62 9.57 -3.03 5.16
C LYS A 62 10.31 -1.72 5.40
N GLN A 63 10.66 -0.99 4.34
CA GLN A 63 11.27 0.34 4.46
C GLN A 63 10.33 1.33 5.14
N TRP A 64 9.04 1.24 4.84
CA TRP A 64 8.02 2.06 5.48
C TRP A 64 7.92 1.77 6.98
N ILE A 65 7.91 0.51 7.40
CA ILE A 65 7.94 0.15 8.83
C ILE A 65 9.16 0.79 9.52
N LYS A 66 10.36 0.64 8.95
CA LYS A 66 11.59 1.24 9.50
C LYS A 66 11.48 2.77 9.63
N SER A 67 10.89 3.43 8.63
CA SER A 67 10.69 4.88 8.65
C SER A 67 9.76 5.38 9.76
N LEU A 68 8.98 4.50 10.39
CA LEU A 68 8.12 4.83 11.54
C LEU A 68 8.81 4.61 12.89
N GLU A 69 9.86 3.80 12.93
CA GLU A 69 10.63 3.51 14.15
C GLU A 69 11.64 4.63 14.46
N GLU A 70 11.99 5.44 13.47
CA GLU A 70 12.88 6.61 13.60
C GLU A 70 12.14 7.89 14.08
N GLN A 71 10.89 7.77 14.55
CA GLN A 71 10.06 8.86 15.09
C GLN A 71 9.66 8.62 16.55
#